data_AF-A0A7L2DJD1-F1
#
_entry.id   AF-A0A7L2DJD1-F1
#
_cell.length_a   1.000
_cell.length_b   1.000
_cell.length_c   1.000
_cell.angle_alpha   90.00
_cell.angle_beta   90.00
_cell.angle_gamma   90.00
#
_symmetry.space_group_name_H-M   'P 1'
#
loop_
_entity.id
_entity.type
_entity.pdbx_description
1 polymer ?
#
loop_
_entity_poly.entity_id
_entity_poly.type
_entity_poly.pdbx_seq_one_letter_code
_entity_poly.pdbx_strand_id
1 'polypeptide(L)'
;GSSDSNSPSSSPTFWNYSRSMADHAQILRKFQYQLACRSQAPSAHKDEADLSSKQAAEEVWARVTMNRQLLDHMDSWTAKFRNWINDTILVPLVEEMESVSTQLRRMGCPELQIGEASISSLKQAALVKAPLIPTLNALVQYLDLTPNQEYLVERIRELSQGGCMSSFRWNGGGDFKGRKWDTDLPTDSSILMHVFCTYLDSRLPPHPKYPDGKTFTCQHFIQTPDKPDTTNENVFCIYQSSINPPHYELIYECHVYSLPKGRNNMFHTLLMFLYIIKTKESGMLGRVNLGLSGVNVLWIFGE
;
A
#
# COMPACT_ATOMS: atom_id res chain seq x y z
N GLY A 1 -38.34 13.06 -48.77
CA GLY A 1 -39.10 12.18 -47.89
C GLY A 1 -39.02 10.77 -48.42
N SER A 2 -38.78 9.81 -47.51
CA SER A 2 -38.78 8.34 -47.66
C SER A 2 -37.49 7.67 -48.13
N SER A 3 -36.90 6.80 -47.27
CA SER A 3 -36.77 5.34 -47.47
C SER A 3 -36.09 4.66 -46.28
N ASP A 4 -36.71 3.57 -45.82
CA ASP A 4 -36.35 2.71 -44.69
C ASP A 4 -35.12 1.80 -44.94
N SER A 5 -34.45 1.38 -43.87
CA SER A 5 -33.38 0.37 -43.90
C SER A 5 -33.75 -0.85 -43.05
N ASN A 6 -33.72 -2.02 -43.69
CA ASN A 6 -34.08 -3.34 -43.15
C ASN A 6 -32.82 -4.05 -42.63
N SER A 7 -32.89 -4.71 -41.47
CA SER A 7 -31.86 -5.65 -40.98
C SER A 7 -32.53 -6.98 -40.58
N PRO A 8 -32.11 -8.15 -41.10
CA PRO A 8 -32.66 -9.41 -40.65
C PRO A 8 -31.82 -10.04 -39.52
N SER A 9 -32.50 -10.34 -38.42
CA SER A 9 -32.07 -11.21 -37.32
C SER A 9 -32.15 -12.68 -37.72
N SER A 10 -31.13 -13.48 -37.40
CA SER A 10 -31.26 -14.94 -37.40
C SER A 10 -30.54 -15.56 -36.18
N SER A 11 -31.33 -16.15 -35.29
CA SER A 11 -30.85 -17.03 -34.21
C SER A 11 -31.16 -18.48 -34.58
N PRO A 12 -30.21 -19.44 -34.50
CA PRO A 12 -30.50 -20.84 -34.78
C PRO A 12 -30.89 -21.62 -33.52
N THR A 13 -31.85 -22.54 -33.69
CA THR A 13 -32.51 -23.35 -32.65
C THR A 13 -31.83 -24.71 -32.42
N PHE A 14 -32.15 -25.28 -31.26
CA PHE A 14 -31.48 -26.30 -30.44
C PHE A 14 -31.43 -27.76 -30.94
N TRP A 15 -31.88 -28.10 -32.16
CA TRP A 15 -32.05 -29.52 -32.55
C TRP A 15 -31.62 -29.84 -33.98
N ASN A 16 -30.32 -29.99 -34.23
CA ASN A 16 -29.83 -30.77 -35.38
C ASN A 16 -28.43 -31.33 -35.07
N TYR A 17 -28.39 -32.61 -34.70
CA TYR A 17 -27.16 -33.35 -34.42
C TYR A 17 -26.89 -34.33 -35.57
N SER A 18 -26.19 -33.84 -36.59
CA SER A 18 -25.58 -34.69 -37.62
C SER A 18 -24.59 -33.85 -38.44
N ARG A 19 -23.39 -33.66 -37.90
CA ARG A 19 -22.22 -33.21 -38.67
C ARG A 19 -20.98 -34.03 -38.30
N SER A 20 -20.19 -34.30 -39.33
CA SER A 20 -18.99 -35.13 -39.35
C SER A 20 -17.92 -34.64 -38.36
N MET A 21 -17.14 -35.56 -37.75
CA MET A 21 -16.01 -35.23 -36.86
C MET A 21 -14.96 -34.31 -37.51
N ALA A 22 -14.92 -34.21 -38.84
CA ALA A 22 -14.04 -33.27 -39.55
C ALA A 22 -14.42 -31.80 -39.34
N ASP A 23 -15.70 -31.48 -39.08
CA ASP A 23 -16.15 -30.10 -38.83
C ASP A 23 -15.77 -29.61 -37.42
N HIS A 24 -15.60 -30.52 -36.47
CA HIS A 24 -15.15 -30.18 -35.11
C HIS A 24 -13.65 -29.82 -35.05
N ALA A 25 -12.83 -30.29 -35.99
CA ALA A 25 -11.40 -29.96 -36.02
C ALA A 25 -11.15 -28.45 -36.26
N GLN A 26 -12.04 -27.80 -37.02
CA GLN A 26 -11.97 -26.34 -37.22
C GLN A 26 -12.55 -25.55 -36.03
N ILE A 27 -13.53 -26.11 -35.33
CA ILE A 27 -14.13 -25.50 -34.14
C ILE A 27 -13.17 -25.59 -32.93
N LEU A 28 -12.47 -26.71 -32.76
CA LEU A 28 -11.50 -26.90 -31.67
C LEU A 28 -10.24 -26.04 -31.82
N ARG A 29 -9.88 -25.64 -33.04
CA ARG A 29 -8.84 -24.61 -33.29
C ARG A 29 -9.24 -23.24 -32.75
N LYS A 30 -10.54 -22.99 -32.59
CA LYS A 30 -11.11 -21.75 -32.03
C LYS A 30 -11.16 -21.74 -30.50
N PHE A 31 -11.03 -22.90 -29.86
CA PHE A 31 -11.00 -23.07 -28.39
C PHE A 31 -9.63 -23.56 -27.90
N GLN A 32 -8.58 -23.25 -28.66
CA GLN A 32 -7.22 -23.43 -28.18
C GLN A 32 -6.98 -22.47 -27.02
N TYR A 33 -6.60 -23.01 -25.85
CA TYR A 33 -6.27 -22.21 -24.68
C TYR A 33 -5.17 -21.21 -25.05
N GLN A 34 -5.54 -19.93 -25.17
CA GLN A 34 -4.59 -18.84 -25.37
C GLN A 34 -4.26 -18.28 -24.00
N LEU A 35 -2.97 -18.20 -23.66
CA LEU A 35 -2.53 -17.39 -22.52
C LEU A 35 -3.11 -15.99 -22.72
N ALA A 36 -3.80 -15.47 -21.70
CA ALA A 36 -4.32 -14.12 -21.74
C ALA A 36 -3.18 -13.16 -22.09
N CYS A 37 -3.32 -12.43 -23.20
CA CYS A 37 -2.44 -11.29 -23.47
C CYS A 37 -2.54 -10.37 -22.26
N ARG A 38 -1.40 -10.04 -21.64
CA ARG A 38 -1.34 -8.93 -20.69
C ARG A 38 -2.05 -7.76 -21.34
N SER A 39 -3.12 -7.29 -20.72
CA SER A 39 -3.86 -6.13 -21.18
C SER A 39 -2.86 -5.01 -21.42
N GLN A 40 -2.65 -4.63 -22.69
CA GLN A 40 -1.98 -3.40 -23.07
C GLN A 40 -2.91 -2.20 -22.86
N ALA A 41 -3.78 -2.26 -21.83
CA ALA A 41 -4.27 -1.02 -21.26
C ALA A 41 -3.02 -0.31 -20.78
N PRO A 42 -2.70 0.89 -21.31
CA PRO A 42 -1.56 1.63 -20.81
C PRO A 42 -1.82 1.82 -19.32
N SER A 43 -0.97 1.25 -18.46
CA SER A 43 -0.83 1.86 -17.15
C SER A 43 -0.46 3.31 -17.46
N ALA A 44 -1.28 4.24 -17.01
CA ALA A 44 -0.90 5.64 -17.07
C ALA A 44 0.46 5.72 -16.36
N HIS A 45 1.49 6.05 -17.14
CA HIS A 45 2.92 6.06 -16.78
C HIS A 45 3.64 4.71 -16.95
N LYS A 46 4.43 4.65 -18.02
CA LYS A 46 5.33 3.57 -18.39
C LYS A 46 6.70 3.86 -17.75
N ASP A 47 6.82 3.63 -16.45
CA ASP A 47 8.12 3.63 -15.77
C ASP A 47 8.77 2.25 -16.00
N GLU A 48 9.35 2.04 -17.17
CA GLU A 48 10.22 0.88 -17.37
C GLU A 48 11.44 1.06 -16.47
N ALA A 49 11.52 0.27 -15.40
CA ALA A 49 12.72 0.18 -14.59
C ALA A 49 13.87 -0.28 -15.48
N ASP A 50 14.84 0.62 -15.70
CA ASP A 50 16.04 0.37 -16.47
C ASP A 50 16.75 -0.92 -15.98
N LEU A 51 17.33 -1.70 -16.89
CA LEU A 51 18.11 -2.90 -16.56
C LEU A 51 19.20 -2.60 -15.53
N SER A 52 19.79 -1.41 -15.61
CA SER A 52 20.74 -0.87 -14.64
C SER A 52 20.15 -0.77 -13.22
N SER A 53 18.89 -0.34 -13.10
CA SER A 53 18.20 -0.25 -11.81
C SER A 53 17.95 -1.62 -11.22
N LYS A 54 17.60 -2.61 -12.05
CA LYS A 54 17.44 -4.00 -11.56
C LYS A 54 18.76 -4.53 -11.00
N GLN A 55 19.85 -4.45 -11.77
CA GLN A 55 21.19 -4.87 -11.34
C GLN A 55 21.62 -4.20 -10.02
N ALA A 56 21.43 -2.89 -9.91
CA ALA A 56 21.73 -2.16 -8.68
C ALA A 56 20.89 -2.65 -7.49
N ALA A 57 19.60 -2.96 -7.68
CA ALA A 57 18.79 -3.57 -6.63
C ALA A 57 19.34 -4.95 -6.23
N GLU A 58 19.79 -5.76 -7.19
CA GLU A 58 20.34 -7.08 -6.89
C GLU A 58 21.59 -7.01 -6.02
N GLU A 59 22.49 -6.07 -6.32
CA GLU A 59 23.71 -5.86 -5.53
C GLU A 59 23.40 -5.45 -4.09
N VAL A 60 22.38 -4.60 -3.89
CA VAL A 60 21.95 -4.20 -2.54
C VAL A 60 21.34 -5.40 -1.79
N TRP A 61 20.46 -6.18 -2.43
CA TRP A 61 19.84 -7.36 -1.83
C TRP A 61 20.84 -8.49 -1.54
N ALA A 62 21.84 -8.67 -2.39
CA ALA A 62 22.91 -9.65 -2.20
C ALA A 62 23.72 -9.37 -0.93
N ARG A 63 23.90 -8.09 -0.57
CA ARG A 63 24.57 -7.69 0.69
C ARG A 63 23.77 -8.06 1.95
N VAL A 64 22.45 -8.18 1.86
CA VAL A 64 21.58 -8.54 3.00
C VAL A 64 21.39 -10.04 3.12
N THR A 65 21.15 -10.73 2.00
CA THR A 65 20.69 -12.13 2.01
C THR A 65 21.76 -13.14 1.68
N MET A 66 22.86 -12.71 1.03
CA MET A 66 23.85 -13.59 0.41
C MET A 66 23.25 -14.60 -0.61
N ASN A 67 22.01 -14.39 -1.08
CA ASN A 67 21.33 -15.25 -2.06
C ASN A 67 20.71 -14.41 -3.19
N ARG A 68 21.23 -14.56 -4.41
CA ARG A 68 20.76 -13.82 -5.59
C ARG A 68 19.42 -14.33 -6.15
N GLN A 69 19.05 -15.59 -5.91
CA GLN A 69 17.79 -16.17 -6.41
C GLN A 69 16.54 -15.62 -5.69
N LEU A 70 16.73 -14.91 -4.57
CA LEU A 70 15.65 -14.30 -3.81
C LEU A 70 14.82 -13.29 -4.63
N LEU A 71 15.45 -12.68 -5.63
CA LEU A 71 14.85 -11.63 -6.46
C LEU A 71 13.81 -12.18 -7.44
N ASP A 72 13.88 -13.48 -7.77
CA ASP A 72 12.86 -14.15 -8.59
C ASP A 72 11.48 -14.09 -7.93
N HIS A 73 11.44 -13.93 -6.61
CA HIS A 73 10.21 -13.79 -5.83
C HIS A 73 9.81 -12.33 -5.57
N MET A 74 10.62 -11.34 -5.94
CA MET A 74 10.40 -9.93 -5.54
C MET A 74 9.06 -9.37 -6.01
N ASP A 75 8.68 -9.67 -7.26
CA ASP A 75 7.39 -9.24 -7.82
C ASP A 75 6.22 -9.89 -7.07
N SER A 76 6.34 -11.18 -6.74
CA SER A 76 5.34 -11.93 -5.96
C SER A 76 5.22 -11.38 -4.55
N TRP A 77 6.34 -11.15 -3.85
CA TRP A 77 6.35 -10.58 -2.51
C TRP A 77 5.81 -9.16 -2.49
N THR A 78 6.15 -8.34 -3.50
CA THR A 78 5.61 -6.99 -3.64
C THR A 78 4.09 -7.04 -3.84
N ALA A 79 3.57 -7.94 -4.68
CA ALA A 79 2.13 -8.12 -4.84
C ALA A 79 1.44 -8.62 -3.56
N LYS A 80 2.00 -9.65 -2.89
CA LYS A 80 1.49 -10.17 -1.60
C LYS A 80 1.49 -9.08 -0.54
N PHE A 81 2.54 -8.27 -0.46
CA PHE A 81 2.64 -7.17 0.51
C PHE A 81 1.64 -6.04 0.21
N ARG A 82 1.44 -5.70 -1.07
CA ARG A 82 0.43 -4.72 -1.48
C ARG A 82 -0.98 -5.18 -1.12
N ASN A 83 -1.30 -6.46 -1.33
CA ASN A 83 -2.56 -7.04 -0.87
C ASN A 83 -2.67 -7.03 0.65
N TRP A 84 -1.60 -7.38 1.36
CA TRP A 84 -1.61 -7.35 2.82
C TRP A 84 -1.90 -5.94 3.38
N ILE A 85 -1.22 -4.90 2.87
CA ILE A 85 -1.49 -3.50 3.28
C ILE A 85 -2.95 -3.14 2.99
N ASN A 86 -3.44 -3.50 1.80
CA ASN A 86 -4.80 -3.19 1.39
C ASN A 86 -5.84 -3.84 2.31
N ASP A 87 -5.77 -5.17 2.43
CA ASP A 87 -6.81 -5.97 3.07
C ASP A 87 -6.73 -5.88 4.60
N THR A 88 -5.53 -5.69 5.15
CA THR A 88 -5.30 -5.63 6.61
C THR A 88 -5.43 -4.22 7.16
N ILE A 89 -5.12 -3.19 6.37
CA ILE A 89 -5.03 -1.82 6.86
C ILE A 89 -6.00 -0.89 6.13
N LEU A 90 -5.88 -0.74 4.80
CA LEU A 90 -6.63 0.30 4.07
C LEU A 90 -8.14 0.05 4.06
N VAL A 91 -8.57 -1.18 3.76
CA VAL A 91 -10.00 -1.52 3.73
C VAL A 91 -10.65 -1.34 5.11
N PRO A 92 -10.12 -1.92 6.22
CA PRO A 92 -10.66 -1.68 7.55
C PRO A 92 -10.62 -0.20 7.97
N LEU A 93 -9.58 0.53 7.56
CA LEU A 93 -9.46 1.95 7.87
C LEU A 93 -10.58 2.77 7.21
N VAL A 94 -10.90 2.50 5.94
CA VAL A 94 -12.00 3.16 5.22
C VAL A 94 -13.35 2.84 5.86
N GLU A 95 -13.59 1.57 6.22
CA GLU A 95 -14.81 1.16 6.93
C GLU A 95 -14.94 1.88 8.28
N GLU A 96 -13.84 2.03 9.03
CA GLU A 96 -13.83 2.74 10.30
C GLU A 96 -14.10 4.25 10.12
N MET A 97 -13.58 4.89 9.06
CA MET A 97 -13.89 6.28 8.74
C MET A 97 -15.39 6.50 8.54
N GLU A 98 -16.07 5.58 7.85
CA GLU A 98 -17.52 5.63 7.60
C GLU A 98 -18.34 5.36 8.86
N SER A 99 -17.92 4.36 9.64
CA SER A 99 -18.52 4.01 10.93
C SER A 99 -18.48 5.20 11.90
N VAL A 100 -17.31 5.79 12.11
CA VAL A 100 -17.12 6.94 13.00
C VAL A 100 -17.89 8.16 12.53
N SER A 101 -17.89 8.46 11.23
CA SER A 101 -18.68 9.55 10.65
C SER A 101 -20.18 9.37 10.93
N THR A 102 -20.68 8.14 10.81
CA THR A 102 -22.08 7.80 11.10
C THR A 102 -22.41 7.99 12.59
N GLN A 103 -21.53 7.55 13.48
CA GLN A 103 -21.70 7.73 14.93
C GLN A 103 -21.71 9.21 15.32
N LEU A 104 -20.78 10.02 14.79
CA LEU A 104 -20.72 11.47 15.05
C LEU A 104 -21.99 12.20 14.60
N ARG A 105 -22.54 11.85 13.43
CA ARG A 105 -23.85 12.38 12.99
C ARG A 105 -24.98 12.02 13.94
N ARG A 106 -25.09 10.76 14.36
CA ARG A 106 -26.13 10.28 15.28
C ARG A 106 -26.06 10.95 16.65
N MET A 107 -24.86 11.34 17.07
CA MET A 107 -24.61 12.07 18.31
C MET A 107 -24.87 13.58 18.21
N GLY A 108 -25.32 14.08 17.04
CA GLY A 108 -25.60 15.50 16.85
C GLY A 108 -24.34 16.35 16.62
N CYS A 109 -23.24 15.75 16.15
CA CYS A 109 -22.02 16.47 15.76
C CYS A 109 -21.74 16.32 14.23
N PRO A 110 -22.64 16.80 13.35
CA PRO A 110 -22.43 16.72 11.91
C PRO A 110 -21.18 17.47 11.43
N GLU A 111 -20.74 18.51 12.14
CA GLU A 111 -19.56 19.31 11.82
C GLU A 111 -18.22 18.57 11.98
N LEU A 112 -18.23 17.39 12.61
CA LEU A 112 -17.03 16.57 12.85
C LEU A 112 -16.87 15.43 11.83
N GLN A 113 -17.41 15.56 10.60
CA GLN A 113 -17.28 14.51 9.59
C GLN A 113 -15.81 14.21 9.24
N ILE A 114 -15.50 12.92 9.09
CA ILE A 114 -14.18 12.48 8.65
C ILE A 114 -13.95 12.91 7.20
N GLY A 115 -12.84 13.60 6.97
CA GLY A 115 -12.50 14.21 5.68
C GLY A 115 -12.87 15.68 5.61
N GLU A 116 -13.96 16.13 6.23
CA GLU A 116 -14.39 17.54 6.18
C GLU A 116 -13.86 18.35 7.36
N ALA A 117 -13.90 17.78 8.56
CA ALA A 117 -13.42 18.43 9.77
C ALA A 117 -11.89 18.52 9.78
N SER A 118 -11.36 19.59 10.37
CA SER A 118 -9.91 19.73 10.54
C SER A 118 -9.35 18.63 11.45
N ILE A 119 -8.10 18.23 11.21
CA ILE A 119 -7.41 17.24 12.07
C ILE A 119 -7.37 17.68 13.54
N SER A 120 -7.22 18.97 13.81
CA SER A 120 -7.24 19.53 15.16
C SER A 120 -8.60 19.35 15.84
N SER A 121 -9.69 19.60 15.11
CA SER A 121 -11.05 19.38 15.60
C SER A 121 -11.30 17.90 15.91
N LEU A 122 -10.83 17.01 15.04
CA LEU A 122 -10.95 15.55 15.24
C LEU A 122 -10.14 15.07 16.45
N LYS A 123 -8.92 15.59 16.67
CA LYS A 123 -8.11 15.33 17.87
C LYS A 123 -8.84 15.74 19.15
N GLN A 124 -9.44 16.93 19.17
CA GLN A 124 -10.23 17.39 20.32
C GLN A 124 -11.47 16.52 20.53
N ALA A 125 -12.16 16.15 19.45
CA ALA A 125 -13.30 15.24 19.52
C ALA A 125 -12.90 13.86 20.07
N ALA A 126 -11.73 13.33 19.69
CA ALA A 126 -11.22 12.05 20.15
C ALA A 126 -10.99 12.02 21.67
N LEU A 127 -10.55 13.13 22.26
CA LEU A 127 -10.40 13.27 23.71
C LEU A 127 -11.76 13.29 24.43
N VAL A 128 -12.69 14.12 23.94
CA VAL A 128 -13.99 14.34 24.61
C VAL A 128 -14.94 13.15 24.41
N LYS A 129 -14.88 12.49 23.25
CA LYS A 129 -15.80 11.41 22.86
C LYS A 129 -15.20 10.02 23.05
N ALA A 130 -14.02 9.90 23.66
CA ALA A 130 -13.36 8.61 23.91
C ALA A 130 -14.26 7.54 24.57
N PRO A 131 -15.14 7.86 25.55
CA PRO A 131 -16.01 6.85 26.16
C PRO A 131 -17.11 6.31 25.22
N LEU A 132 -17.43 7.06 24.16
CA LEU A 132 -18.53 6.77 23.24
C LEU A 132 -18.04 6.22 21.90
N ILE A 133 -16.91 6.72 21.42
CA ILE A 133 -16.26 6.31 20.17
C ILE A 133 -14.76 6.09 20.46
N PRO A 134 -14.40 4.98 21.14
CA PRO A 134 -13.01 4.75 21.55
C PRO A 134 -12.05 4.63 20.37
N THR A 135 -12.53 4.13 19.22
CA THR A 135 -11.76 3.96 17.98
C THR A 135 -11.38 5.28 17.31
N LEU A 136 -12.05 6.39 17.64
CA LEU A 136 -11.74 7.71 17.07
C LEU A 136 -10.29 8.14 17.39
N ASN A 137 -9.77 7.81 18.57
CA ASN A 137 -8.38 8.12 18.91
C ASN A 137 -7.38 7.42 17.99
N ALA A 138 -7.63 6.15 17.65
CA ALA A 138 -6.79 5.40 16.73
C ALA A 138 -6.93 5.92 15.29
N LEU A 139 -8.17 6.18 14.85
CA LEU A 139 -8.44 6.72 13.51
C LEU A 139 -7.73 8.06 13.28
N VAL A 140 -7.74 8.94 14.28
CA VAL A 140 -7.08 10.25 14.19
C VAL A 140 -5.58 10.14 13.96
N GLN A 141 -4.90 9.10 14.47
CA GLN A 141 -3.47 8.89 14.20
C GLN A 141 -3.22 8.64 12.70
N TYR A 142 -4.08 7.88 12.04
CA TYR A 142 -3.98 7.65 10.59
C TYR A 142 -4.24 8.91 9.77
N LEU A 143 -5.09 9.81 10.27
CA LEU A 143 -5.45 11.07 9.61
C LEU A 143 -4.44 12.20 9.84
N ASP A 144 -3.53 12.04 10.80
CA ASP A 144 -2.55 13.05 11.20
C ASP A 144 -1.31 13.10 10.28
N LEU A 145 -1.56 13.22 8.97
CA LEU A 145 -0.51 13.35 7.94
C LEU A 145 -0.51 14.72 7.26
N THR A 146 -1.71 15.27 6.98
CA THR A 146 -1.86 16.55 6.28
C THR A 146 -3.07 17.32 6.80
N PRO A 147 -3.05 18.66 6.83
CA PRO A 147 -4.23 19.44 7.12
C PRO A 147 -5.33 19.30 6.06
N ASN A 148 -5.01 18.88 4.83
CA ASN A 148 -5.99 18.67 3.77
C ASN A 148 -6.68 17.31 3.91
N GLN A 149 -7.60 17.25 4.88
CA GLN A 149 -8.30 16.03 5.26
C GLN A 149 -9.17 15.46 4.14
N GLU A 150 -9.80 16.31 3.33
CA GLU A 150 -10.66 15.84 2.24
C GLU A 150 -9.85 15.06 1.20
N TYR A 151 -8.69 15.61 0.81
CA TYR A 151 -7.76 14.94 -0.09
C TYR A 151 -7.26 13.61 0.50
N LEU A 152 -6.80 13.62 1.76
CA LEU A 152 -6.24 12.43 2.40
C LEU A 152 -7.25 11.29 2.44
N VAL A 153 -8.47 11.58 2.88
CA VAL A 153 -9.53 10.58 3.03
C VAL A 153 -9.98 10.06 1.66
N GLU A 154 -10.16 10.94 0.67
CA GLU A 154 -10.47 10.49 -0.71
C GLU A 154 -9.35 9.61 -1.26
N ARG A 155 -8.09 10.00 -1.03
CA ARG A 155 -6.95 9.23 -1.56
C ARG A 155 -6.80 7.86 -0.89
N ILE A 156 -7.02 7.76 0.42
CA ILE A 156 -7.04 6.46 1.12
C ILE A 156 -8.15 5.57 0.55
N ARG A 157 -9.35 6.12 0.29
CA ARG A 157 -10.44 5.37 -0.36
C ARG A 157 -10.03 4.87 -1.73
N GLU A 158 -9.46 5.72 -2.59
CA GLU A 158 -9.02 5.32 -3.92
C GLU A 158 -7.90 4.26 -3.91
N LEU A 159 -6.99 4.32 -2.93
CA LEU A 159 -5.92 3.33 -2.76
C LEU A 159 -6.46 1.99 -2.23
N SER A 160 -7.54 2.01 -1.45
CA SER A 160 -8.20 0.80 -0.95
C SER A 160 -8.98 0.03 -2.03
N GLN A 161 -9.26 0.67 -3.16
CA GLN A 161 -10.08 0.10 -4.23
C GLN A 161 -9.27 -0.77 -5.21
N GLY A 162 -9.95 -1.78 -5.78
CA GLY A 162 -9.45 -2.50 -6.96
C GLY A 162 -8.38 -3.57 -6.71
N GLY A 163 -8.02 -3.84 -5.45
CA GLY A 163 -7.00 -4.85 -5.08
C GLY A 163 -5.59 -4.46 -5.52
N CYS A 164 -4.58 -4.80 -4.72
CA CYS A 164 -3.17 -4.53 -5.03
C CYS A 164 -2.84 -3.05 -5.39
N MET A 165 -3.64 -2.08 -4.94
CA MET A 165 -3.40 -0.63 -5.14
C MET A 165 -3.06 -0.24 -6.59
N SER A 166 -3.89 -0.62 -7.56
CA SER A 166 -3.63 -0.36 -8.99
C SER A 166 -3.50 1.14 -9.32
N SER A 167 -4.19 2.00 -8.57
CA SER A 167 -4.19 3.47 -8.70
C SER A 167 -2.95 4.15 -8.10
N PHE A 168 -2.05 3.40 -7.46
CA PHE A 168 -0.87 3.94 -6.77
C PHE A 168 0.06 4.72 -7.71
N ARG A 169 0.56 5.86 -7.24
CA ARG A 169 1.49 6.81 -7.88
C ARG A 169 2.56 7.21 -6.87
N TRP A 170 3.76 6.65 -6.99
CA TRP A 170 4.75 6.70 -5.92
C TRP A 170 5.29 8.10 -5.59
N ASN A 171 5.52 8.94 -6.60
CA ASN A 171 6.08 10.29 -6.49
C ASN A 171 5.04 11.40 -6.63
N GLY A 172 3.77 11.04 -6.58
CA GLY A 172 2.65 11.96 -6.70
C GLY A 172 1.45 11.41 -5.96
N GLY A 173 0.27 11.88 -6.32
CA GLY A 173 -0.97 11.42 -5.70
C GLY A 173 -2.15 11.54 -6.65
N GLY A 174 -3.35 11.74 -6.10
CA GLY A 174 -4.58 11.91 -6.87
C GLY A 174 -4.78 13.32 -7.38
N ASP A 175 -5.35 13.46 -8.59
CA ASP A 175 -6.04 14.71 -8.93
C ASP A 175 -7.25 14.84 -8.01
N PHE A 176 -7.54 16.03 -7.50
CA PHE A 176 -8.56 16.23 -6.48
C PHE A 176 -9.37 17.49 -6.75
N LYS A 177 -10.71 17.37 -6.74
CA LYS A 177 -11.66 18.46 -7.03
C LYS A 177 -11.32 19.26 -8.29
N GLY A 178 -10.88 18.58 -9.36
CA GLY A 178 -10.50 19.19 -10.63
C GLY A 178 -9.13 19.87 -10.64
N ARG A 179 -8.40 19.87 -9.51
CA ARG A 179 -7.02 20.33 -9.42
C ARG A 179 -6.06 19.17 -9.67
N LYS A 180 -5.04 19.39 -10.51
CA LYS A 180 -3.94 18.45 -10.68
C LYS A 180 -3.16 18.30 -9.38
N TRP A 181 -2.70 17.08 -9.08
CA TRP A 181 -1.82 16.87 -7.94
C TRP A 181 -0.58 17.76 -8.01
N ASP A 182 -0.17 18.30 -6.87
CA ASP A 182 1.04 19.10 -6.69
C ASP A 182 1.63 18.82 -5.29
N THR A 183 2.82 19.34 -5.04
CA THR A 183 3.71 19.05 -3.92
C THR A 183 3.22 19.53 -2.55
N ASP A 184 2.14 20.32 -2.50
CA ASP A 184 1.43 20.66 -1.26
C ASP A 184 0.57 19.52 -0.72
N LEU A 185 0.34 18.48 -1.52
CA LEU A 185 -0.41 17.29 -1.14
C LEU A 185 0.55 16.10 -0.94
N PRO A 186 0.26 15.20 0.03
CA PRO A 186 1.09 14.03 0.23
C PRO A 186 1.05 13.12 -1.01
N THR A 187 2.20 12.49 -1.26
CA THR A 187 2.32 11.41 -2.25
C THR A 187 1.69 10.12 -1.74
N ASP A 188 1.40 9.18 -2.61
CA ASP A 188 0.91 7.88 -2.15
C ASP A 188 1.96 7.13 -1.35
N SER A 189 3.25 7.25 -1.68
CA SER A 189 4.31 6.62 -0.88
C SER A 189 4.33 7.17 0.53
N SER A 190 4.13 8.48 0.72
CA SER A 190 4.04 9.07 2.05
C SER A 190 2.77 8.63 2.79
N ILE A 191 1.64 8.52 2.10
CA ILE A 191 0.38 8.02 2.71
C ILE A 191 0.57 6.58 3.17
N LEU A 192 1.08 5.70 2.31
CA LEU A 192 1.27 4.28 2.65
C LEU A 192 2.33 4.07 3.73
N MET A 193 3.43 4.82 3.70
CA MET A 193 4.44 4.76 4.77
C MET A 193 3.84 5.18 6.12
N HIS A 194 3.09 6.28 6.15
CA HIS A 194 2.38 6.76 7.35
C HIS A 194 1.38 5.73 7.88
N VAL A 195 0.56 5.16 6.99
CA VAL A 195 -0.44 4.14 7.34
C VAL A 195 0.23 2.87 7.86
N PHE A 196 1.33 2.42 7.24
CA PHE A 196 2.09 1.26 7.69
C PHE A 196 2.70 1.49 9.08
N CYS A 197 3.35 2.64 9.27
CA CYS A 197 3.94 3.02 10.55
C CYS A 197 2.88 3.09 11.67
N THR A 198 1.79 3.81 11.42
CA THR A 198 0.67 3.96 12.37
C THR A 198 0.05 2.60 12.72
N TYR A 199 -0.05 1.70 11.74
CA TYR A 199 -0.51 0.35 12.00
C TYR A 199 0.43 -0.40 12.94
N LEU A 200 1.74 -0.39 12.69
CA LEU A 200 2.69 -1.06 13.57
C LEU A 200 2.75 -0.43 14.97
N ASP A 201 2.65 0.89 15.09
CA ASP A 201 2.52 1.57 16.38
C ASP A 201 1.37 0.99 17.22
N SER A 202 0.22 0.73 16.60
CA SER A 202 -0.95 0.15 17.27
C SER A 202 -0.78 -1.33 17.64
N ARG A 203 0.18 -2.04 17.03
CA ARG A 203 0.46 -3.46 17.28
C ARG A 203 1.58 -3.68 18.29
N LEU A 204 2.43 -2.68 18.53
CA LEU A 204 3.52 -2.78 19.49
C LEU A 204 3.06 -2.41 20.92
N PRO A 205 3.64 -3.03 21.96
CA PRO A 205 3.34 -2.68 23.34
C PRO A 205 3.71 -1.21 23.61
N PRO A 206 2.93 -0.51 24.46
CA PRO A 206 3.28 0.83 24.89
C PRO A 206 4.69 0.89 25.47
N HIS A 207 5.44 1.91 25.07
CA HIS A 207 6.82 2.10 25.52
C HIS A 207 6.94 3.41 26.31
N PRO A 208 7.52 3.42 27.53
CA PRO A 208 7.57 4.62 28.38
C PRO A 208 8.27 5.83 27.74
N LYS A 209 9.20 5.61 26.79
CA LYS A 209 9.86 6.71 26.05
C LYS A 209 8.97 7.35 24.97
N TYR A 210 7.88 6.69 24.57
CA TYR A 210 6.99 7.10 23.48
C TYR A 210 5.55 7.14 23.99
N PRO A 211 5.21 8.10 24.88
CA PRO A 211 3.91 8.16 25.54
C PRO A 211 2.76 8.52 24.59
N ASP A 212 3.07 9.02 23.40
CA ASP A 212 2.12 9.28 22.31
C ASP A 212 1.69 8.01 21.57
N GLY A 213 2.26 6.85 21.92
CA GLY A 213 1.95 5.55 21.32
C GLY A 213 2.73 5.27 20.03
N LYS A 214 3.60 6.19 19.57
CA LYS A 214 4.35 6.07 18.31
C LYS A 214 5.59 5.18 18.42
N THR A 215 5.41 4.00 19.01
CA THR A 215 6.50 3.10 19.42
C THR A 215 7.33 2.61 18.24
N PHE A 216 6.70 2.20 17.14
CA PHE A 216 7.38 1.80 15.92
C PHE A 216 8.02 3.00 15.24
N THR A 217 7.24 4.05 14.98
CA THR A 217 7.70 5.22 14.23
C THR A 217 8.93 5.85 14.88
N CYS A 218 8.90 6.08 16.20
CA CYS A 218 10.01 6.71 16.89
C CYS A 218 11.28 5.85 17.00
N GLN A 219 11.19 4.53 16.77
CA GLN A 219 12.34 3.62 16.83
C GLN A 219 12.88 3.27 15.45
N HIS A 220 12.00 3.15 14.46
CA HIS A 220 12.30 2.50 13.19
C HIS A 220 12.02 3.38 11.97
N PHE A 221 11.56 4.62 12.14
CA PHE A 221 11.35 5.54 11.03
C PHE A 221 11.98 6.91 11.33
N ILE A 222 12.88 7.34 10.45
CA ILE A 222 13.53 8.65 10.51
C ILE A 222 13.30 9.36 9.19
N GLN A 223 13.02 10.65 9.24
CA GLN A 223 12.78 11.46 8.05
C GLN A 223 13.69 12.69 8.05
N THR A 224 14.20 13.06 6.88
CA THR A 224 14.95 14.33 6.69
C THR A 224 14.13 15.54 7.20
N PRO A 225 14.74 16.53 7.89
CA PRO A 225 16.18 16.79 8.01
C PRO A 225 16.93 15.98 9.07
N ASP A 226 16.21 15.21 9.90
CA ASP A 226 16.84 14.36 10.91
C ASP A 226 17.65 13.25 10.23
N LYS A 227 18.80 12.89 10.82
CA LYS A 227 19.69 11.88 10.27
C LYS A 227 19.84 10.70 11.22
N PRO A 228 19.80 9.46 10.72
CA PRO A 228 20.12 8.29 11.52
C PRO A 228 21.58 8.33 11.97
N ASP A 229 21.85 7.85 13.18
CA ASP A 229 23.24 7.61 13.62
C ASP A 229 23.77 6.32 12.99
N THR A 230 24.42 6.46 11.84
CA THR A 230 25.00 5.34 11.09
C THR A 230 26.23 4.73 11.77
N THR A 231 26.73 5.33 12.85
CA THR A 231 27.88 4.80 13.61
C THR A 231 27.46 3.84 14.73
N ASN A 232 26.17 3.82 15.08
CA ASN A 232 25.63 2.96 16.11
C ASN A 232 25.05 1.67 15.50
N GLU A 233 25.68 0.53 15.82
CA GLU A 233 25.28 -0.80 15.31
C GLU A 233 23.86 -1.20 15.71
N ASN A 234 23.31 -0.60 16.78
CA ASN A 234 21.96 -0.88 17.25
C ASN A 234 20.86 -0.17 16.44
N VAL A 235 21.23 0.74 15.52
CA VAL A 235 20.26 1.44 14.69
C VAL A 235 19.75 0.50 13.60
N PHE A 236 18.45 0.22 13.68
CA PHE A 236 17.71 -0.52 12.67
C PHE A 236 16.45 0.26 12.30
N CYS A 237 16.51 1.03 11.21
CA CYS A 237 15.42 1.92 10.84
C CYS A 237 15.33 2.16 9.32
N ILE A 238 14.15 2.52 8.87
CA ILE A 238 13.89 3.07 7.55
C ILE A 238 14.13 4.58 7.60
N TYR A 239 14.99 5.07 6.72
CA TYR A 239 15.29 6.48 6.58
C TYR A 239 14.69 7.04 5.29
N GLN A 240 13.84 8.06 5.40
CA GLN A 240 13.36 8.83 4.26
C GLN A 240 14.33 9.98 3.98
N SER A 241 15.26 9.75 3.03
CA SER A 241 16.32 10.69 2.69
C SER A 241 15.88 11.81 1.73
N SER A 242 14.74 11.64 1.06
CA SER A 242 14.11 12.66 0.21
C SER A 242 12.59 12.68 0.41
N ILE A 243 12.01 13.89 0.46
CA ILE A 243 10.55 14.09 0.58
C ILE A 243 9.88 14.04 -0.79
N ASN A 244 10.42 14.74 -1.79
CA ASN A 244 9.84 14.83 -3.11
C ASN A 244 10.92 14.91 -4.23
N PRO A 245 11.02 13.90 -5.13
CA PRO A 245 10.31 12.62 -5.04
C PRO A 245 10.73 11.83 -3.79
N PRO A 246 9.85 11.02 -3.20
CA PRO A 246 10.14 10.28 -2.00
C PRO A 246 11.22 9.21 -2.26
N HIS A 247 12.20 9.11 -1.35
CA HIS A 247 13.23 8.08 -1.39
C HIS A 247 13.46 7.53 0.00
N TYR A 248 13.45 6.21 0.10
CA TYR A 248 13.62 5.45 1.33
C TYR A 248 14.84 4.54 1.24
N GLU A 249 15.55 4.48 2.35
CA GLU A 249 16.77 3.71 2.57
C GLU A 249 16.60 2.90 3.85
N LEU A 250 17.30 1.77 3.96
CA LEU A 250 17.36 1.00 5.19
C LEU A 250 18.71 1.18 5.87
N ILE A 251 18.69 1.48 7.17
CA ILE A 251 19.87 1.49 8.03
C ILE A 251 19.85 0.22 8.87
N TYR A 252 20.91 -0.58 8.78
CA TYR A 252 21.05 -1.83 9.53
C TYR A 252 22.54 -2.17 9.68
N GLU A 253 22.99 -2.56 10.88
CA GLU A 253 24.39 -2.91 11.19
C GLU A 253 25.40 -1.86 10.67
N CYS A 254 25.16 -0.57 10.94
CA CYS A 254 25.98 0.57 10.46
C CYS A 254 26.05 0.75 8.93
N HIS A 255 25.29 -0.01 8.15
CA HIS A 255 25.25 0.11 6.69
C HIS A 255 24.00 0.83 6.22
N VAL A 256 24.16 1.59 5.13
CA VAL A 256 23.05 2.22 4.40
C VAL A 256 22.75 1.39 3.15
N TYR A 257 21.58 0.77 3.14
CA TYR A 257 21.04 0.03 2.01
C TYR A 257 20.09 0.93 1.23
N SER A 258 20.63 1.61 0.23
CA SER A 258 19.84 2.41 -0.71
C SER A 258 19.49 1.59 -1.94
N LEU A 259 18.23 1.23 -2.08
CA LEU A 259 17.68 0.64 -3.30
C LEU A 259 17.51 1.71 -4.41
N PRO A 260 17.32 1.33 -5.68
CA PRO A 260 17.05 2.29 -6.74
C PRO A 260 15.82 3.15 -6.44
N LYS A 261 15.84 4.40 -6.90
CA LYS A 261 14.68 5.31 -6.88
C LYS A 261 13.56 4.77 -7.76
N GLY A 262 12.32 5.16 -7.45
CA GLY A 262 11.16 4.87 -8.30
C GLY A 262 10.03 4.16 -7.56
N ARG A 263 9.06 3.65 -8.34
CA ARG A 263 7.80 3.08 -7.84
C ARG A 263 7.95 2.00 -6.77
N ASN A 264 9.00 1.20 -6.88
CA ASN A 264 9.21 0.06 -6.00
C ASN A 264 10.09 0.38 -4.78
N ASN A 265 10.73 1.56 -4.72
CA ASN A 265 11.68 1.89 -3.67
C ASN A 265 11.09 1.72 -2.26
N MET A 266 9.92 2.30 -2.00
CA MET A 266 9.23 2.20 -0.70
C MET A 266 8.91 0.74 -0.35
N PHE A 267 8.28 0.00 -1.28
CA PHE A 267 7.88 -1.39 -1.05
C PHE A 267 9.08 -2.30 -0.81
N HIS A 268 10.12 -2.19 -1.64
CA HIS A 268 11.30 -3.03 -1.51
C HIS A 268 12.10 -2.70 -0.22
N THR A 269 12.13 -1.44 0.21
CA THR A 269 12.75 -1.05 1.49
C THR A 269 12.00 -1.66 2.66
N LEU A 270 10.66 -1.60 2.65
CA LEU A 270 9.81 -2.25 3.66
C LEU A 270 9.94 -3.77 3.64
N LEU A 271 10.00 -4.39 2.45
CA LEU A 271 10.25 -5.83 2.30
C LEU A 271 11.62 -6.20 2.88
N MET A 272 12.65 -5.41 2.63
CA MET A 272 14.00 -5.65 3.19
C MET A 272 14.00 -5.57 4.71
N PHE A 273 13.35 -4.55 5.28
CA PHE A 273 13.15 -4.42 6.72
C PHE A 273 12.45 -5.65 7.32
N LEU A 274 11.31 -6.06 6.74
CA LEU A 274 10.56 -7.23 7.19
C LEU A 274 11.32 -8.55 7.00
N TYR A 275 12.12 -8.66 5.94
CA TYR A 275 12.92 -9.84 5.65
C TYR A 275 14.04 -10.02 6.68
N ILE A 276 14.70 -8.92 7.09
CA ILE A 276 15.69 -8.94 8.17
C ILE A 276 15.01 -9.37 9.47
N ILE A 277 13.83 -8.83 9.80
CA ILE A 277 13.09 -9.30 10.99
C ILE A 277 12.80 -10.80 10.92
N LYS A 278 12.33 -11.29 9.76
CA LYS A 278 12.03 -12.71 9.56
C LYS A 278 13.26 -13.61 9.79
N THR A 279 14.42 -13.20 9.29
CA THR A 279 15.60 -14.09 9.17
C THR A 279 16.66 -13.88 10.24
N LYS A 280 16.77 -12.66 10.79
CA LYS A 280 17.77 -12.29 11.79
C LYS A 280 17.16 -12.12 13.18
N GLU A 281 15.93 -11.61 13.26
CA GLU A 281 15.22 -11.38 14.53
C GLU A 281 14.19 -12.46 14.87
N SER A 282 14.29 -13.65 14.25
CA SER A 282 13.34 -14.77 14.47
C SER A 282 11.87 -14.41 14.23
N GLY A 283 11.60 -13.41 13.38
CA GLY A 283 10.27 -12.88 13.11
C GLY A 283 9.71 -11.98 14.21
N MET A 284 10.52 -11.52 15.16
CA MET A 284 10.11 -10.70 16.30
C MET A 284 10.49 -9.24 16.09
N LEU A 285 9.54 -8.34 16.35
CA LEU A 285 9.78 -6.91 16.47
C LEU A 285 9.55 -6.51 17.93
N GLY A 286 10.63 -6.38 18.68
CA GLY A 286 10.58 -6.33 20.14
C GLY A 286 9.93 -7.59 20.70
N ARG A 287 8.76 -7.46 21.33
CA ARG A 287 8.01 -8.59 21.92
C ARG A 287 6.87 -9.10 21.03
N VAL A 288 6.71 -8.56 19.82
CA VAL A 288 5.60 -8.87 18.93
C VAL A 288 6.07 -9.76 17.80
N ASN A 289 5.38 -10.88 17.58
CA ASN A 289 5.66 -11.76 16.45
C ASN A 289 4.99 -11.19 15.19
N LEU A 290 5.75 -11.07 14.09
CA LEU A 290 5.24 -10.58 12.81
C LEU A 290 4.72 -11.70 11.88
N GLY A 291 4.87 -12.97 12.28
CA GLY A 291 4.32 -14.15 11.63
C GLY A 291 2.91 -14.53 12.12
N LEU A 292 2.53 -15.79 11.91
CA LEU A 292 1.16 -16.31 12.09
C LEU A 292 0.56 -16.08 13.48
N SER A 293 1.38 -16.03 14.53
CA SER A 293 0.92 -15.87 15.91
C SER A 293 0.75 -14.41 16.34
N GLY A 294 0.94 -13.44 15.43
CA GLY A 294 0.82 -12.02 15.74
C GLY A 294 0.33 -11.21 14.54
N VAL A 295 1.15 -10.26 14.07
CA VAL A 295 0.74 -9.32 13.00
C VAL A 295 0.45 -10.03 11.67
N ASN A 296 1.02 -11.22 11.48
CA ASN A 296 0.83 -12.05 10.29
C ASN A 296 1.09 -11.29 8.98
N VAL A 297 2.23 -10.61 8.89
CA VAL A 297 2.75 -10.02 7.65
C VAL A 297 3.82 -10.92 7.01
N LEU A 298 4.57 -11.69 7.80
CA LEU A 298 5.72 -12.47 7.28
C LEU A 298 5.35 -13.67 6.39
N TRP A 299 4.06 -13.98 6.22
CA TRP A 299 3.59 -14.98 5.26
C TRP A 299 3.80 -14.52 3.81
N ILE A 300 3.96 -13.22 3.56
CA ILE A 300 4.23 -12.68 2.21
C ILE A 300 5.51 -13.27 1.59
N PHE A 301 6.44 -13.74 2.44
CA PHE A 301 7.69 -14.38 2.02
C PHE A 301 7.56 -15.89 1.78
N GLY A 302 6.37 -16.48 1.98
CA GLY A 302 6.11 -17.87 1.62
C GLY A 302 6.03 -18.06 0.10
N GLU A 303 6.14 -19.31 -0.33
CA GLU A 303 5.91 -19.72 -1.73
C GLU A 303 4.48 -19.35 -2.18
#